data_AF-K9UR04-F1
#
_entry.id   AF-K9UR04-F1
#
_cell.length_a   1.000
_cell.length_b   1.000
_cell.length_c   1.000
_cell.angle_alpha   90.00
_cell.angle_beta   90.00
_cell.angle_gamma   90.00
#
_symmetry.space_group_name_H-M   'P 1'
#
loop_
_entity.id
_entity.type
_entity.pdbx_description
1 polymer ?
#
loop_
_entity_poly.entity_id
_entity_poly.type
_entity_poly.pdbx_seq_one_letter_code
_entity_poly.pdbx_strand_id
1 'polypeptide(L)'
;DLGDLALGRNVLVAFMPWNGYNYEDSILLSERIVADDVFTSIHIEEFEVAARDTKLGPEEITRDIPNVAEESLRNLDEAGIIYVGAEVQPGDILVGKITPKGESPMTPEEKLLRAIFGEKASDVRDTSMRMPPGAFGTVVEVRVFNRHGVEKDERAMAIEREEIERLAK
;
A
#
# COMPACT_ATOMS: atom_id res chain seq x y z
N ASP A 1 32.01 -11.84 0.44
CA ASP A 1 31.68 -13.03 -0.38
C ASP A 1 32.37 -14.25 0.20
N LEU A 2 31.74 -15.42 0.15
CA LEU A 2 32.29 -16.68 0.71
C LEU A 2 32.61 -16.62 2.21
N GLY A 3 31.81 -15.85 2.99
CA GLY A 3 31.98 -15.68 4.43
C GLY A 3 32.51 -14.31 4.86
N ASP A 4 33.06 -13.53 3.93
CA ASP A 4 33.55 -12.18 4.21
C ASP A 4 32.46 -11.10 4.05
N LEU A 5 32.55 -10.06 4.88
CA LEU A 5 31.68 -8.89 4.84
C LEU A 5 31.88 -8.10 3.55
N ALA A 6 30.80 -7.84 2.80
CA ALA A 6 30.80 -7.01 1.61
C ALA A 6 29.77 -5.88 1.76
N LEU A 7 30.23 -4.68 2.08
CA LEU A 7 29.37 -3.50 2.28
C LEU A 7 29.00 -2.78 0.98
N GLY A 8 29.62 -3.15 -0.14
CA GLY A 8 29.42 -2.49 -1.42
C GLY A 8 30.10 -3.24 -2.57
N ARG A 9 30.30 -2.53 -3.70
CA ARG A 9 30.91 -3.09 -4.91
C ARG A 9 32.19 -2.34 -5.26
N ASN A 10 33.20 -3.08 -5.70
CA ASN A 10 34.40 -2.51 -6.30
C ASN A 10 34.09 -2.11 -7.75
N VAL A 11 34.47 -0.88 -8.13
CA VAL A 11 34.25 -0.34 -9.48
C VAL A 11 35.56 0.20 -10.05
N LEU A 12 35.68 0.20 -11.38
CA LEU A 12 36.80 0.83 -12.06
C LEU A 12 36.62 2.35 -12.03
N VAL A 13 37.61 3.06 -11.49
CA VAL A 13 37.59 4.52 -11.33
C VAL A 13 38.74 5.14 -12.10
N ALA A 14 38.47 6.28 -12.74
CA ALA A 14 39.49 7.13 -13.35
C ALA A 14 39.53 8.48 -12.63
N PHE A 15 40.72 8.95 -12.28
CA PHE A 15 40.94 10.25 -11.68
C PHE A 15 41.30 11.26 -12.77
N MET A 16 40.31 12.01 -13.24
CA MET A 16 40.49 13.05 -14.25
C MET A 16 39.34 14.05 -14.21
N PRO A 17 39.57 15.33 -14.53
CA PRO A 17 38.49 16.29 -14.71
C PRO A 17 37.67 15.91 -15.94
N TRP A 18 36.34 15.87 -15.82
CA TRP A 18 35.44 15.52 -16.91
C TRP A 18 34.38 16.60 -17.13
N ASN A 19 34.70 17.58 -17.98
CA ASN A 19 33.81 18.67 -18.41
C ASN A 19 33.07 19.39 -17.26
N GLY A 20 33.64 19.41 -16.06
CA GLY A 20 33.03 20.01 -14.87
C GLY A 20 31.93 19.18 -14.18
N TYR A 21 31.58 17.99 -14.70
CA TYR A 21 30.55 17.14 -14.08
C TYR A 21 31.00 16.52 -12.75
N ASN A 22 32.30 16.41 -12.52
CA ASN A 22 32.89 15.99 -11.25
C ASN A 22 33.51 17.17 -10.48
N TYR A 23 32.86 18.33 -10.52
CA TYR A 23 33.28 19.51 -9.75
C TYR A 23 32.99 19.32 -8.26
N GLU A 24 33.91 19.80 -7.42
CA GLU A 24 33.91 19.56 -5.96
C GLU A 24 33.81 18.06 -5.63
N ASP A 25 32.75 17.63 -4.95
CA ASP A 25 32.54 16.24 -4.50
C ASP A 25 31.52 15.49 -5.38
N SER A 26 31.20 16.02 -6.56
CA SER A 26 30.26 15.38 -7.48
C SER A 26 30.88 14.14 -8.12
N ILE A 27 30.13 13.04 -8.19
CA ILE A 27 30.56 11.78 -8.79
C ILE A 27 29.82 11.57 -10.11
N LEU A 28 30.58 11.30 -11.16
CA LEU A 28 30.02 10.90 -12.45
C LEU A 28 30.02 9.36 -12.56
N LEU A 29 28.84 8.79 -12.81
CA LEU A 29 28.64 7.35 -12.98
C LEU A 29 28.48 6.99 -14.45
N SER A 30 29.00 5.82 -14.84
CA SER A 30 28.72 5.24 -16.14
C SER A 30 27.31 4.67 -16.18
N GLU A 31 26.61 4.79 -17.31
CA GLU A 31 25.32 4.13 -17.54
C GLU A 31 25.37 2.62 -17.30
N ARG A 32 26.54 2.00 -17.50
CA ARG A 32 26.77 0.58 -17.21
C ARG A 32 26.46 0.20 -15.76
N ILE A 33 26.68 1.10 -14.81
CA ILE A 33 26.40 0.86 -13.40
C ILE A 33 24.90 0.65 -13.17
N VAL A 34 24.07 1.38 -13.93
CA VAL A 34 22.60 1.25 -13.88
C VAL A 34 22.16 0.00 -14.65
N ALA A 35 22.70 -0.22 -15.85
CA ALA A 35 22.33 -1.38 -16.68
C ALA A 35 22.67 -2.73 -16.04
N ASP A 36 23.75 -2.79 -15.27
CA ASP A 36 24.21 -4.00 -14.58
C ASP A 36 23.68 -4.10 -13.12
N ASP A 37 22.75 -3.23 -12.71
CA ASP A 37 22.15 -3.18 -11.35
C ASP A 37 23.18 -3.19 -10.21
N VAL A 38 24.35 -2.57 -10.42
CA VAL A 38 25.51 -2.71 -9.51
C VAL A 38 25.23 -2.16 -8.11
N PHE A 39 24.49 -1.06 -8.04
CA PHE A 39 24.13 -0.37 -6.80
C PHE A 39 22.62 -0.41 -6.51
N THR A 40 21.90 -1.34 -7.12
CA THR A 40 20.46 -1.51 -6.85
C THR A 40 20.26 -2.11 -5.46
N SER A 41 19.40 -1.46 -4.66
CA SER A 41 19.07 -1.87 -3.28
C SER A 41 17.61 -2.31 -3.17
N ILE A 42 17.35 -3.24 -2.26
CA ILE A 42 15.99 -3.66 -1.91
C ILE A 42 15.58 -2.93 -0.64
N HIS A 43 14.48 -2.18 -0.72
CA HIS A 43 13.86 -1.52 0.42
C HIS A 43 12.56 -2.22 0.76
N ILE A 44 12.37 -2.55 2.05
CA ILE A 44 11.14 -3.16 2.55
C ILE A 44 10.54 -2.16 3.53
N GLU A 45 9.32 -1.71 3.23
CA GLU A 45 8.54 -0.81 4.07
C GLU A 45 7.28 -1.52 4.56
N GLU A 46 6.90 -1.25 5.80
CA GLU A 46 5.70 -1.80 6.43
C GLU A 46 4.64 -0.71 6.57
N PHE A 47 3.42 -1.02 6.10
CA PHE A 47 2.26 -0.14 6.21
C PHE A 47 1.23 -0.80 7.12
N GLU A 48 0.83 -0.09 8.18
CA GLU A 48 -0.14 -0.58 9.15
C GLU A 48 -1.43 0.23 9.10
N VAL A 49 -2.57 -0.46 9.12
CA VAL A 49 -3.89 0.14 9.30
C VAL A 49 -4.70 -0.66 10.32
N ALA A 50 -5.43 0.05 11.17
CA ALA A 50 -6.33 -0.54 12.15
C ALA A 50 -7.75 -0.01 11.95
N ALA A 51 -8.73 -0.91 11.95
CA ALA A 51 -10.15 -0.59 12.09
C ALA A 51 -10.49 -0.42 13.57
N ARG A 52 -11.16 0.68 13.92
CA ARG A 52 -11.49 1.02 15.32
C ARG A 52 -12.98 1.28 15.48
N ASP A 53 -13.48 1.01 16.67
CA ASP A 53 -14.83 1.41 17.04
C ASP A 53 -14.92 2.92 17.25
N THR A 54 -15.79 3.58 16.50
CA THR A 54 -16.09 5.00 16.70
C THR A 54 -17.44 5.18 17.39
N LYS A 55 -17.74 6.40 17.84
CA LYS A 55 -19.05 6.72 18.43
C LYS A 55 -20.22 6.55 17.47
N LEU A 56 -19.95 6.62 16.17
CA LEU A 56 -20.97 6.56 15.11
C LEU A 56 -21.14 5.13 14.56
N GLY A 57 -20.25 4.21 14.94
CA GLY A 57 -20.25 2.81 14.50
C GLY A 57 -18.82 2.25 14.38
N PRO A 58 -18.66 0.94 14.19
CA PRO A 58 -17.38 0.33 13.89
C PRO A 58 -16.85 0.81 12.52
N GLU A 59 -15.54 1.03 12.41
CA GLU A 59 -14.89 1.08 11.10
C GLU A 59 -14.82 -0.34 10.53
N GLU A 60 -15.02 -0.46 9.22
CA GLU A 60 -15.03 -1.76 8.53
C GLU A 60 -13.96 -1.78 7.45
N ILE A 61 -13.33 -2.95 7.27
CA ILE A 61 -12.43 -3.22 6.15
C ILE A 61 -13.27 -3.90 5.08
N THR A 62 -13.37 -3.29 3.91
CA THR A 62 -14.22 -3.79 2.83
C THR A 62 -13.75 -3.28 1.47
N ARG A 63 -14.09 -4.04 0.43
CA ARG A 63 -13.92 -3.63 -0.97
C ARG A 63 -14.98 -2.61 -1.42
N ASP A 64 -16.10 -2.49 -0.71
CA ASP A 64 -17.18 -1.54 -1.05
C ASP A 64 -16.85 -0.12 -0.56
N ILE A 65 -16.04 0.60 -1.36
CA ILE A 65 -15.56 1.94 -1.03
C ILE A 65 -16.32 2.98 -1.89
N PRO A 66 -16.98 3.97 -1.28
CA PRO A 66 -17.74 4.96 -2.03
C PRO A 66 -16.82 5.88 -2.85
N ASN A 67 -17.29 6.31 -4.03
CA ASN A 67 -16.61 7.26 -4.91
C ASN A 67 -15.24 6.80 -5.45
N VAL A 68 -14.97 5.49 -5.47
CA VAL A 68 -13.76 4.89 -6.04
C VAL A 68 -14.10 4.17 -7.34
N ALA A 69 -13.24 4.30 -8.35
CA ALA A 69 -13.40 3.61 -9.63
C ALA A 69 -13.09 2.11 -9.49
N GLU A 70 -13.80 1.25 -10.23
CA GLU A 70 -13.56 -0.20 -10.22
C GLU A 70 -12.11 -0.57 -10.57
N GLU A 71 -11.45 0.23 -11.41
CA GLU A 71 -10.05 0.02 -11.77
C GLU A 71 -9.13 0.05 -10.54
N SER A 72 -9.39 0.94 -9.58
CA SER A 72 -8.62 1.03 -8.34
C SER A 72 -8.90 -0.12 -7.38
N LEU A 73 -10.04 -0.81 -7.54
CA LEU A 73 -10.43 -1.97 -6.74
C LEU A 73 -9.95 -3.30 -7.33
N ARG A 74 -9.32 -3.29 -8.52
CA ARG A 74 -8.90 -4.52 -9.22
C ARG A 74 -7.90 -5.36 -8.44
N ASN A 75 -7.05 -4.70 -7.65
CA ASN A 75 -5.98 -5.31 -6.88
C ASN A 75 -6.44 -5.72 -5.46
N LEU A 76 -7.67 -5.38 -5.07
CA LEU A 76 -8.22 -5.73 -3.77
C LEU A 76 -8.95 -7.07 -3.83
N ASP A 77 -8.81 -7.84 -2.76
CA ASP A 77 -9.57 -9.05 -2.51
C ASP A 77 -10.99 -8.77 -2.03
N GLU A 78 -11.75 -9.83 -1.79
CA GLU A 78 -13.14 -9.73 -1.33
C GLU A 78 -13.24 -9.07 0.06
N ALA A 79 -12.20 -9.16 0.88
CA ALA A 79 -12.11 -8.49 2.18
C ALA A 79 -11.68 -7.02 2.05
N GLY A 80 -11.28 -6.55 0.86
CA GLY A 80 -10.77 -5.20 0.66
C GLY A 80 -9.28 -5.06 0.96
N ILE A 81 -8.51 -6.15 0.94
CA ILE A 81 -7.07 -6.17 1.19
C ILE A 81 -6.32 -6.48 -0.11
N ILE A 82 -5.18 -5.85 -0.34
CA ILE A 82 -4.39 -6.08 -1.55
C ILE A 82 -3.78 -7.50 -1.61
N TYR A 83 -3.71 -8.08 -2.80
CA TYR A 83 -3.05 -9.37 -3.02
C TYR A 83 -1.52 -9.29 -2.91
N VAL A 84 -0.92 -10.35 -2.37
CA VAL A 84 0.53 -10.57 -2.41
C VAL A 84 0.98 -10.76 -3.86
N GLY A 85 2.04 -10.08 -4.25
CA GLY A 85 2.56 -10.05 -5.63
C GLY A 85 1.95 -8.95 -6.50
N ALA A 86 1.00 -8.16 -6.01
CA ALA A 86 0.48 -7.01 -6.74
C ALA A 86 1.54 -5.90 -6.84
N GLU A 87 1.72 -5.36 -8.05
CA GLU A 87 2.46 -4.13 -8.26
C GLU A 87 1.56 -2.93 -7.96
N VAL A 88 2.09 -2.00 -7.16
CA VAL A 88 1.38 -0.83 -6.66
C VAL A 88 2.06 0.46 -7.04
N GLN A 89 1.24 1.44 -7.40
CA GLN A 89 1.66 2.80 -7.73
C GLN A 89 1.20 3.79 -6.65
N PRO A 90 1.80 4.99 -6.61
CA PRO A 90 1.33 6.06 -5.73
C PRO A 90 -0.18 6.30 -5.87
N GLY A 91 -0.90 6.27 -4.75
CA GLY A 91 -2.35 6.49 -4.71
C GLY A 91 -3.21 5.23 -4.83
N ASP A 92 -2.63 4.07 -5.16
CA ASP A 92 -3.34 2.79 -5.14
C ASP A 92 -3.80 2.43 -3.71
N ILE A 93 -4.94 1.74 -3.62
CA ILE A 93 -5.52 1.33 -2.35
C ILE A 93 -4.86 0.02 -1.92
N LEU A 94 -4.21 0.04 -0.75
CA LEU A 94 -3.60 -1.15 -0.14
C LEU A 94 -4.62 -1.90 0.72
N VAL A 95 -5.41 -1.15 1.50
CA VAL A 95 -6.47 -1.70 2.35
C VAL A 95 -7.66 -0.76 2.31
N GLY A 96 -8.79 -1.27 1.83
CA GLY A 96 -10.08 -0.60 1.84
C GLY A 96 -10.61 -0.46 3.25
N LYS A 97 -10.81 0.78 3.70
CA LYS A 97 -11.37 1.07 5.02
C LYS A 97 -12.45 2.13 4.90
N ILE A 98 -13.58 1.84 5.52
CA ILE A 98 -14.71 2.76 5.60
C ILE A 98 -14.98 3.15 7.05
N THR A 99 -15.28 4.43 7.26
CA THR A 99 -15.70 4.97 8.56
C THR A 99 -17.14 5.46 8.46
N PRO A 100 -18.03 5.05 9.38
CA PRO A 100 -19.39 5.58 9.40
C PRO A 100 -19.38 7.09 9.67
N LYS A 101 -20.11 7.84 8.85
CA LYS A 101 -20.23 9.29 8.93
C LYS A 101 -21.60 9.65 9.51
N GLY A 102 -21.64 10.62 10.42
CA GLY A 102 -22.90 11.15 10.92
C GLY A 102 -23.64 11.93 9.83
N GLU A 103 -24.97 11.92 9.86
CA GLU A 103 -25.78 12.74 8.97
C GLU A 103 -25.37 14.21 9.10
N SER A 104 -24.75 14.71 8.03
CA SER A 104 -24.41 16.12 7.91
C SER A 104 -25.57 16.82 7.22
N PRO A 105 -26.04 17.99 7.70
CA PRO A 105 -27.08 18.73 6.99
C PRO A 105 -26.56 19.11 5.60
N MET A 106 -27.17 18.53 4.56
CA MET A 106 -26.83 18.82 3.17
C MET A 106 -27.27 20.23 2.79
N THR A 107 -26.48 20.91 1.97
CA THR A 107 -26.90 22.22 1.45
C THR A 107 -28.03 22.05 0.42
N PRO A 108 -28.87 23.08 0.19
CA PRO A 108 -29.91 23.00 -0.84
C PRO A 108 -29.38 22.60 -2.23
N GLU A 109 -28.16 22.98 -2.57
CA GLU A 109 -27.46 22.64 -3.80
C GLU A 109 -27.16 21.14 -3.89
N GLU A 110 -26.60 20.54 -2.84
CA GLU A 110 -26.34 19.09 -2.77
C GLU A 110 -27.65 18.29 -2.83
N LYS A 111 -28.70 18.79 -2.15
CA LYS A 111 -30.03 18.18 -2.17
C LYS A 111 -30.65 18.20 -3.57
N LEU A 112 -30.47 19.29 -4.32
CA LEU A 112 -30.93 19.41 -5.70
C LEU A 112 -30.14 18.46 -6.60
N LEU A 113 -28.81 18.44 -6.48
CA LEU A 113 -27.95 17.58 -7.29
C LEU A 113 -28.29 16.10 -7.08
N ARG A 114 -28.50 15.71 -5.83
CA ARG A 114 -28.94 14.35 -5.45
C ARG A 114 -30.31 13.99 -6.00
N ALA A 115 -31.24 14.94 -6.03
CA ALA A 115 -32.57 14.73 -6.62
C ALA A 115 -32.52 14.54 -8.15
N ILE A 116 -31.54 15.16 -8.83
CA ILE A 116 -31.35 15.04 -10.28
C ILE A 116 -30.64 13.74 -10.64
N PHE A 117 -29.57 13.37 -9.93
CA PHE A 117 -28.76 12.19 -10.24
C PHE A 117 -29.21 10.90 -9.54
N GLY A 118 -30.12 11.00 -8.57
CA GLY A 118 -30.62 9.84 -7.82
C GLY A 118 -29.56 9.14 -6.96
N GLU A 119 -28.39 9.77 -6.77
CA GLU A 119 -27.31 9.20 -5.96
C GLU A 119 -27.77 9.04 -4.50
N LYS A 120 -27.57 7.86 -3.93
CA LYS A 120 -27.74 7.67 -2.49
C LYS A 120 -26.55 8.30 -1.80
N ALA A 121 -26.79 9.03 -0.72
CA ALA A 121 -25.72 9.45 0.17
C ALA A 121 -25.03 8.18 0.67
N SER A 122 -23.72 8.11 0.49
CA SER A 122 -22.93 7.16 1.24
C SER A 122 -22.89 7.66 2.68
N ASP A 123 -23.55 6.94 3.58
CA ASP A 123 -23.47 7.19 5.03
C ASP A 123 -22.09 6.81 5.60
N VAL A 124 -21.19 6.35 4.73
CA VAL A 124 -19.81 5.96 5.01
C VAL A 124 -18.84 6.88 4.27
N ARG A 125 -17.67 7.09 4.88
CA ARG A 125 -16.55 7.86 4.32
C ARG A 125 -15.39 6.91 4.08
N ASP A 126 -14.74 7.06 2.92
CA ASP A 126 -13.46 6.41 2.62
C ASP A 126 -12.35 6.93 3.54
N THR A 127 -11.76 6.01 4.31
CA THR A 127 -10.56 6.22 5.15
C THR A 127 -9.52 5.14 4.88
N SER A 128 -9.51 4.60 3.66
CA SER A 128 -8.65 3.52 3.19
C SER A 128 -7.16 3.88 3.27
N MET A 129 -6.34 2.85 3.48
CA MET A 129 -4.89 2.97 3.39
C MET A 129 -4.47 2.98 1.93
N ARG A 130 -3.77 4.04 1.51
CA ARG A 130 -3.29 4.23 0.14
C ARG A 130 -1.78 4.34 0.13
N MET A 131 -1.16 3.93 -0.99
CA MET A 131 0.27 4.08 -1.17
C MET A 131 0.67 5.57 -1.13
N PRO A 132 1.62 5.98 -0.27
CA PRO A 132 2.06 7.38 -0.21
C PRO A 132 2.67 7.87 -1.53
N PRO A 133 2.61 9.19 -1.79
CA PRO A 133 3.20 9.77 -2.99
C PRO A 133 4.71 9.50 -3.03
N GLY A 134 5.19 8.95 -4.15
CA GLY A 134 6.61 8.66 -4.38
C GLY A 134 7.06 7.26 -3.98
N ALA A 135 6.21 6.47 -3.31
CA ALA A 135 6.46 5.05 -3.06
C ALA A 135 5.79 4.18 -4.13
N PHE A 136 6.48 3.15 -4.58
CA PHE A 136 5.99 2.15 -5.52
C PHE A 136 6.74 0.84 -5.28
N GLY A 137 6.16 -0.28 -5.70
CA GLY A 137 6.81 -1.57 -5.55
C GLY A 137 5.84 -2.73 -5.66
N THR A 138 6.27 -3.87 -5.14
CA THR A 138 5.47 -5.10 -5.13
C THR A 138 5.14 -5.47 -3.70
N VAL A 139 3.88 -5.85 -3.45
CA VAL A 139 3.46 -6.35 -2.13
C VAL A 139 4.10 -7.72 -1.88
N VAL A 140 4.98 -7.80 -0.89
CA VAL A 140 5.70 -9.04 -0.55
C VAL A 140 4.94 -9.89 0.46
N GLU A 141 4.31 -9.26 1.46
CA GLU A 141 3.66 -9.95 2.56
C GLU A 141 2.47 -9.13 3.08
N VAL A 142 1.41 -9.82 3.50
CA VAL A 142 0.24 -9.21 4.14
C VAL A 142 -0.04 -9.99 5.42
N ARG A 143 -0.21 -9.28 6.53
CA ARG A 143 -0.57 -9.87 7.83
C ARG A 143 -1.88 -9.26 8.33
N VAL A 144 -2.79 -10.11 8.77
CA VAL A 144 -4.10 -9.71 9.29
C VAL A 144 -4.22 -10.14 10.74
N PHE A 145 -4.47 -9.19 11.63
CA PHE A 145 -4.67 -9.44 13.05
C PHE A 145 -6.13 -9.22 13.43
N ASN A 146 -6.84 -10.29 13.77
CA ASN A 146 -8.22 -10.21 14.26
C ASN A 146 -8.26 -10.23 15.78
N ARG A 147 -9.08 -9.35 16.36
CA ARG A 147 -9.34 -9.34 17.81
C ARG A 147 -10.19 -10.57 18.16
N HIS A 148 -9.84 -11.26 19.25
CA HIS A 148 -10.58 -12.43 19.74
C HIS A 148 -12.07 -12.07 19.97
N GLY A 149 -12.97 -12.73 19.23
CA GLY A 149 -14.43 -12.58 19.38
C GLY A 149 -15.18 -11.97 18.18
N VAL A 150 -14.48 -11.57 17.11
CA VAL A 150 -15.10 -11.14 15.83
C VAL A 150 -15.21 -12.34 14.90
N GLU A 151 -16.30 -12.46 14.11
CA GLU A 151 -16.39 -13.48 13.05
C GLU A 151 -15.17 -13.33 12.13
N LYS A 152 -14.42 -14.41 11.96
CA LYS A 152 -13.19 -14.41 11.18
C LYS A 152 -13.57 -14.56 9.70
N ASP A 153 -13.12 -13.64 8.86
CA ASP A 153 -13.23 -13.77 7.41
C ASP A 153 -12.47 -15.01 6.90
N GLU A 154 -12.90 -15.55 5.75
CA GLU A 154 -12.30 -16.75 5.15
C GLU A 154 -10.78 -16.63 4.95
N ARG A 155 -10.30 -15.42 4.62
CA ARG A 155 -8.87 -15.09 4.47
C ARG A 155 -8.09 -15.24 5.78
N ALA A 156 -8.65 -14.75 6.89
CA ALA A 156 -8.01 -14.85 8.20
C ALA A 156 -7.93 -16.31 8.66
N MET A 157 -8.94 -17.11 8.36
CA MET A 157 -8.92 -18.55 8.62
C MET A 157 -7.88 -19.29 7.76
N ALA A 158 -7.68 -18.88 6.51
CA ALA A 158 -6.67 -19.47 5.63
C ALA A 158 -5.24 -19.21 6.13
N ILE A 159 -4.93 -17.95 6.49
CA ILE A 159 -3.60 -17.57 7.01
C ILE A 159 -3.30 -18.31 8.32
N GLU A 160 -4.26 -18.36 9.25
CA GLU A 160 -4.07 -19.03 10.54
C GLU A 160 -3.84 -20.55 10.37
N ARG A 161 -4.51 -21.19 9.41
CA ARG A 161 -4.26 -22.60 9.06
C ARG A 161 -2.86 -22.81 8.49
N GLU A 162 -2.42 -21.94 7.60
CA GLU A 162 -1.08 -22.00 7.01
C GLU A 162 0.00 -21.81 8.08
N GLU A 163 -0.22 -20.87 9.01
CA GLU A 163 0.67 -20.61 10.15
C GLU A 163 0.77 -21.83 11.08
N ILE A 164 -0.38 -22.48 11.38
CA ILE A 164 -0.44 -23.69 12.19
C ILE A 164 0.28 -24.86 11.50
N GLU A 165 0.09 -25.07 10.20
CA GLU A 165 0.80 -26.11 9.44
C GLU A 165 2.31 -25.87 9.40
N ARG A 166 2.73 -24.60 9.31
CA ARG A 166 4.15 -24.23 9.32
C ARG A 166 4.80 -24.47 10.68
N LEU A 167 4.08 -24.22 11.78
CA LEU A 167 4.56 -24.45 13.15
C LEU A 167 4.50 -25.94 13.57
N ALA A 168 3.70 -26.75 12.89
CA ALA A 168 3.60 -28.19 13.13
C ALA A 168 4.73 -29.02 12.46
N LYS A 169 5.56 -28.39 11.63
CA LYS A 169 6.75 -28.98 10.98
C LYS A 169 8.01 -28.66 11.75
#